data_AF-A0A1H8DRK3-F1
#
_entry.id   AF-A0A1H8DRK3-F1
#
_cell.length_a   1.000
_cell.length_b   1.000
_cell.length_c   1.000
_cell.angle_alpha   90.00
_cell.angle_beta   90.00
_cell.angle_gamma   90.00
#
_symmetry.space_group_name_H-M   'P 1'
#
loop_
_entity.id
_entity.type
_entity.pdbx_description
1 polymer ?
#
loop_
_entity_poly.entity_id
_entity_poly.type
_entity_poly.pdbx_seq_one_letter_code
_entity_poly.pdbx_strand_id
1 'polypeptide(L)'
;MCQKSVEDALSLFAQGRTMPLSRCFSQPVLADRVANGPPSRHGAAMTVSELQDLLIAMLVRRIGGNRRRWRIVLGPVRLHDRATHPLCNWSISPTGTAGEVDAAEHLLDTVRLDHPLVTADRG
;
A
#
# COMPACT_ATOMS: atom_id res chain seq x y z
N MET A 1 -3.28 -22.23 -9.69
CA MET A 1 -4.52 -22.94 -9.32
C MET A 1 -5.32 -22.00 -8.43
N CYS A 2 -6.33 -21.24 -8.86
CA CYS A 2 -7.45 -21.51 -9.78
C CYS A 2 -8.36 -22.65 -9.27
N GLN A 3 -9.53 -22.30 -8.69
CA GLN A 3 -10.86 -22.63 -9.29
C GLN A 3 -12.08 -22.53 -8.35
N LYS A 4 -11.95 -22.35 -7.03
CA LYS A 4 -13.14 -22.53 -6.16
C LYS A 4 -14.15 -21.37 -6.07
N SER A 5 -14.02 -20.29 -6.86
CA SER A 5 -14.86 -19.10 -6.66
C SER A 5 -15.96 -18.86 -7.72
N VAL A 6 -16.03 -19.65 -8.79
CA VAL A 6 -16.97 -19.40 -9.90
C VAL A 6 -18.29 -20.20 -9.74
N GLU A 7 -18.27 -21.33 -9.04
CA GLU A 7 -19.46 -22.19 -8.87
C GLU A 7 -20.49 -21.63 -7.87
N ASP A 8 -20.06 -20.85 -6.87
CA ASP A 8 -20.98 -20.23 -5.91
C ASP A 8 -21.85 -19.13 -6.54
N ALA A 9 -21.35 -18.45 -7.58
CA ALA A 9 -22.07 -17.35 -8.24
C ALA A 9 -23.21 -17.85 -9.15
N LEU A 10 -23.11 -19.06 -9.70
CA LEU A 10 -24.14 -19.65 -10.56
C LEU A 10 -25.32 -20.23 -9.77
N SER A 11 -25.11 -20.65 -8.52
CA SER A 11 -26.18 -21.20 -7.67
C SER A 11 -27.18 -20.16 -7.18
N LEU A 12 -26.78 -18.89 -7.11
CA LEU A 12 -27.66 -17.78 -6.68
C LEU A 12 -28.61 -17.29 -7.79
N PHE A 13 -28.25 -17.45 -9.07
CA PHE A 13 -29.05 -16.96 -10.18
C PHE A 13 -30.26 -17.87 -10.52
N ALA A 14 -30.18 -19.17 -10.15
CA ALA A 14 -31.25 -20.14 -10.39
C ALA A 14 -32.48 -19.99 -9.46
N GLN A 15 -32.40 -19.12 -8.44
CA GLN A 15 -33.44 -19.00 -7.40
C GLN A 15 -34.40 -17.82 -7.60
N GLY A 16 -34.33 -17.09 -8.72
CA GLY A 16 -35.37 -16.14 -9.13
C GLY A 16 -35.69 -15.02 -8.14
N ARG A 17 -34.75 -14.65 -7.25
CA ARG A 17 -34.94 -13.59 -6.25
C ARG A 17 -34.48 -12.25 -6.79
N THR A 18 -35.46 -11.43 -7.19
CA THR A 18 -35.26 -10.01 -7.51
C THR A 18 -34.96 -9.22 -6.25
N MET A 19 -33.81 -8.55 -6.18
CA MET A 19 -33.56 -7.55 -5.13
C MET A 19 -34.25 -6.22 -5.49
N PRO A 20 -34.85 -5.52 -4.51
CA PRO A 20 -35.54 -4.26 -4.75
C PRO A 20 -34.53 -3.14 -5.06
N LEU A 21 -34.73 -2.49 -6.21
CA LEU A 21 -34.13 -1.19 -6.53
C LEU A 21 -34.88 -0.10 -5.77
N SER A 22 -34.29 0.42 -4.69
CA SER A 22 -34.52 1.77 -4.16
C SER A 22 -33.57 2.06 -3.00
N ARG A 23 -32.61 2.99 -3.16
CA ARG A 23 -32.79 4.44 -2.97
C ARG A 23 -31.43 5.12 -2.73
N CYS A 24 -31.17 6.15 -3.53
CA CYS A 24 -30.43 7.37 -3.20
C CYS A 24 -29.19 7.27 -2.29
N PHE A 25 -28.01 7.29 -2.90
CA PHE A 25 -26.95 8.16 -2.39
C PHE A 25 -26.28 8.89 -3.54
N SER A 26 -26.74 10.12 -3.74
CA SER A 26 -26.06 11.12 -4.54
C SER A 26 -24.90 11.65 -3.69
N GLN A 27 -23.67 11.42 -4.13
CA GLN A 27 -22.56 12.30 -3.78
C GLN A 27 -21.91 12.76 -5.09
N PRO A 28 -21.81 14.07 -5.34
CA PRO A 28 -20.75 14.56 -6.18
C PRO A 28 -19.46 14.39 -5.37
N VAL A 29 -18.72 13.31 -5.62
CA VAL A 29 -17.32 13.28 -5.21
C VAL A 29 -16.61 14.27 -6.13
N LEU A 30 -16.60 15.54 -5.72
CA LEU A 30 -15.60 16.48 -6.18
C LEU A 30 -14.27 15.87 -5.78
N ALA A 31 -13.70 15.13 -6.72
CA ALA A 31 -12.39 14.56 -6.60
C ALA A 31 -11.43 15.74 -6.41
N ASP A 32 -11.07 16.00 -5.17
CA ASP A 32 -9.86 16.72 -4.84
C ASP A 32 -8.71 15.85 -5.35
N ARG A 33 -8.40 16.09 -6.62
CA ARG A 33 -7.36 15.43 -7.42
C ARG A 33 -6.01 16.05 -7.06
N VAL A 34 -5.64 16.04 -5.78
CA VAL A 34 -4.25 16.34 -5.39
C VAL A 34 -3.89 15.47 -4.18
N ALA A 35 -3.32 14.30 -4.44
CA ALA A 35 -2.23 13.71 -3.66
C ALA A 35 -2.07 12.25 -4.07
N ASN A 36 -1.60 11.99 -5.30
CA ASN A 36 -0.71 10.89 -5.70
C ASN A 36 -0.42 11.09 -7.19
N GLY A 37 0.66 11.81 -7.51
CA GLY A 37 1.18 11.80 -8.86
C GLY A 37 1.57 10.36 -9.28
N PRO A 38 1.59 10.06 -10.58
CA PRO A 38 2.12 8.77 -11.06
C PRO A 38 3.59 8.64 -10.61
N PRO A 39 4.07 7.45 -10.20
CA PRO A 39 5.49 7.26 -9.92
C PRO A 39 6.30 7.60 -11.18
N SER A 40 7.33 8.42 -10.99
CA SER A 40 8.19 8.96 -12.04
C SER A 40 8.80 7.86 -12.90
N ARG A 41 8.93 8.15 -14.19
CA ARG A 41 9.31 7.21 -15.25
C ARG A 41 10.73 6.65 -15.02
N HIS A 42 10.81 5.32 -14.94
CA HIS A 42 11.94 4.43 -15.13
C HIS A 42 13.27 5.07 -15.58
N GLY A 43 14.24 5.07 -14.67
CA GLY A 43 15.65 5.43 -14.89
C GLY A 43 16.35 6.01 -13.65
N ALA A 44 15.59 6.55 -12.70
CA ALA A 44 16.11 7.06 -11.44
C ALA A 44 16.07 6.00 -10.33
N ALA A 45 17.07 5.98 -9.46
CA ALA A 45 17.05 5.20 -8.23
C ALA A 45 15.86 5.62 -7.36
N MET A 46 15.18 4.66 -6.74
CA MET A 46 14.05 4.85 -5.83
C MET A 46 14.41 5.86 -4.73
N THR A 47 13.61 6.91 -4.53
CA THR A 47 13.87 7.87 -3.43
C THR A 47 13.21 7.47 -2.10
N VAL A 48 13.58 8.15 -1.02
CA VAL A 48 12.97 7.96 0.30
C VAL A 48 11.47 8.26 0.30
N SER A 49 11.06 9.39 -0.29
CA SER A 49 9.63 9.74 -0.37
C SER A 49 8.85 8.76 -1.25
N GLU A 50 9.43 8.35 -2.38
CA GLU A 50 8.82 7.33 -3.25
C GLU A 50 8.67 5.99 -2.54
N LEU A 51 9.66 5.57 -1.74
CA LEU A 51 9.59 4.35 -0.93
C LEU A 51 8.46 4.43 0.10
N GLN A 52 8.35 5.55 0.81
CA GLN A 52 7.31 5.76 1.80
C GLN A 52 5.92 5.68 1.17
N ASP A 53 5.72 6.33 0.02
CA ASP A 53 4.45 6.31 -0.71
C ASP A 53 4.11 4.92 -1.26
N LEU A 54 5.11 4.18 -1.76
CA LEU A 54 4.95 2.79 -2.19
C LEU A 54 4.48 1.90 -1.04
N LEU A 55 5.12 1.99 0.13
CA LEU A 55 4.75 1.21 1.32
C LEU A 55 3.31 1.51 1.75
N ILE A 56 2.95 2.79 1.85
CA ILE A 56 1.59 3.20 2.23
C ILE A 56 0.57 2.69 1.21
N ALA A 57 0.84 2.84 -0.09
CA ALA A 57 -0.05 2.40 -1.14
C ALA A 57 -0.26 0.88 -1.09
N MET A 58 0.80 0.11 -0.85
CA MET A 58 0.73 -1.34 -0.72
C MET A 58 -0.06 -1.78 0.52
N LEU A 59 0.14 -1.15 1.68
CA LEU A 59 -0.63 -1.45 2.89
C LEU A 59 -2.12 -1.18 2.71
N VAL A 60 -2.46 -0.01 2.18
CA VAL A 60 -3.87 0.34 1.90
C VAL A 60 -4.50 -0.64 0.92
N ARG A 61 -3.75 -1.08 -0.10
CA ARG A 61 -4.27 -2.02 -1.10
C ARG A 61 -4.41 -3.45 -0.56
N ARG A 62 -3.47 -3.93 0.26
CA ARG A 62 -3.42 -5.33 0.74
C ARG A 62 -4.24 -5.56 2.00
N ILE A 63 -4.18 -4.63 2.95
CA ILE A 63 -4.76 -4.74 4.29
C ILE A 63 -5.99 -3.83 4.44
N GLY A 64 -6.06 -2.73 3.69
CA GLY A 64 -7.10 -1.73 3.82
C GLY A 64 -6.73 -0.62 4.79
N GLY A 65 -7.73 0.06 5.34
CA GLY A 65 -7.54 1.17 6.28
C GLY A 65 -7.16 2.50 5.62
N ASN A 66 -6.57 3.40 6.40
CA ASN A 66 -6.35 4.79 6.01
C ASN A 66 -4.86 5.09 5.79
N ARG A 67 -4.52 5.74 4.67
CA ARG A 67 -3.18 6.26 4.35
C ARG A 67 -2.56 7.06 5.50
N ARG A 68 -3.35 7.93 6.15
CA ARG A 68 -2.88 8.72 7.30
C ARG A 68 -2.48 7.83 8.47
N ARG A 69 -3.24 6.76 8.73
CA ARG A 69 -2.93 5.81 9.81
C ARG A 69 -1.64 5.06 9.49
N TRP A 70 -1.50 4.55 8.27
CA TRP A 70 -0.28 3.85 7.86
C TRP A 70 0.98 4.72 7.87
N ARG A 71 0.86 6.02 7.56
CA ARG A 71 1.98 6.97 7.77
C ARG A 71 2.45 7.04 9.22
N ILE A 72 1.51 7.08 10.16
CA ILE A 72 1.82 7.11 11.60
C ILE A 72 2.43 5.77 12.02
N VAL A 73 1.85 4.66 11.55
CA VAL A 73 2.32 3.32 11.90
C VAL A 73 3.73 3.09 11.42
N LEU A 74 4.02 3.35 10.15
CA LEU A 74 5.37 3.21 9.61
C LEU A 74 6.34 4.19 10.28
N GLY A 75 5.93 5.43 10.49
CA GLY A 75 6.85 6.48 10.90
C GLY A 75 7.83 6.85 9.76
N PRO A 76 8.93 7.55 10.08
CA PRO A 76 9.89 8.01 9.08
C PRO A 76 10.79 6.89 8.57
N VAL A 77 11.13 6.96 7.27
CA VAL A 77 12.22 6.16 6.70
C VAL A 77 13.54 6.75 7.17
N ARG A 78 14.40 5.90 7.75
CA ARG A 78 15.78 6.26 8.09
C ARG A 78 16.69 5.76 6.97
N LEU A 79 17.42 6.69 6.36
CA LEU A 79 18.45 6.37 5.37
C LEU A 79 19.79 6.18 6.07
N HIS A 80 20.51 5.15 5.66
CA HIS A 80 21.85 4.79 6.13
C HIS A 80 22.86 4.92 4.99
N ASP A 81 24.12 5.14 5.35
CA ASP A 81 25.21 5.15 4.37
C ASP A 81 25.42 3.74 3.78
N ARG A 82 25.57 3.68 2.46
CA ARG A 82 25.85 2.45 1.72
C ARG A 82 27.22 1.85 2.07
N ALA A 83 28.15 2.66 2.56
CA ALA A 83 29.45 2.17 3.02
C ALA A 83 29.31 1.23 4.24
N THR A 84 28.36 1.53 5.14
CA THR A 84 28.08 0.71 6.33
C THR A 84 26.95 -0.29 6.11
N HIS A 85 26.02 0.02 5.21
CA HIS A 85 24.86 -0.80 4.89
C HIS A 85 24.78 -1.08 3.38
N PRO A 86 25.68 -1.92 2.83
CA PRO A 86 25.76 -2.15 1.38
C PRO A 86 24.59 -2.96 0.82
N LEU A 87 23.92 -3.76 1.66
CA LEU A 87 22.82 -4.65 1.27
C LEU A 87 21.44 -4.03 1.44
N CYS A 88 21.24 -3.18 2.44
CA CYS A 88 19.95 -2.52 2.68
C CYS A 88 20.22 -1.21 3.38
N ASN A 89 20.11 -0.10 2.67
CA ASN A 89 20.55 1.20 3.19
C ASN A 89 19.43 1.99 3.87
N TRP A 90 18.33 1.34 4.25
CA TRP A 90 17.24 2.03 4.92
C TRP A 90 16.56 1.15 5.96
N SER A 91 15.93 1.78 6.95
CA SER A 91 15.12 1.10 7.95
C SER A 91 13.90 1.94 8.36
N ILE A 92 12.89 1.24 8.85
CA ILE A 92 11.67 1.80 9.42
C ILE A 92 11.44 1.09 10.75
N SER A 93 10.90 1.79 11.74
CA SER A 93 10.57 1.23 13.05
C SER A 93 9.06 1.37 13.26
N PRO A 94 8.24 0.39 12.82
CA PRO A 94 6.80 0.50 12.93
C PRO A 94 6.33 0.64 14.38
N THR A 95 5.27 1.42 14.59
CA THR A 95 4.63 1.62 15.89
C THR A 95 3.11 1.50 15.74
N GLY A 96 2.43 0.88 16.69
CA GLY A 96 0.99 0.69 16.58
C GLY A 96 0.49 -0.51 17.37
N THR A 97 -0.67 -1.03 16.98
CA THR A 97 -1.16 -2.30 17.50
C THR A 97 -0.31 -3.47 16.98
N ALA A 98 -0.32 -4.60 17.68
CA ALA A 98 0.45 -5.78 17.28
C ALA A 98 0.16 -6.22 15.82
N GLY A 99 -1.12 -6.19 15.40
CA GLY A 99 -1.49 -6.55 14.02
C GLY A 99 -1.05 -5.52 12.97
N GLU A 100 -1.01 -4.24 13.31
CA GLU A 100 -0.48 -3.21 12.42
C GLU A 100 1.04 -3.32 12.26
N VAL A 101 1.75 -3.61 13.36
CA VAL A 101 3.19 -3.83 13.35
C VAL A 101 3.55 -5.06 12.53
N ASP A 102 2.89 -6.20 12.79
CA ASP A 102 3.11 -7.45 12.04
C ASP A 102 2.86 -7.28 10.53
N ALA A 103 1.74 -6.63 10.16
CA ALA A 103 1.44 -6.34 8.75
C ALA A 103 2.50 -5.42 8.09
N ALA A 104 2.99 -4.43 8.84
CA ALA A 104 4.04 -3.54 8.35
C ALA A 104 5.36 -4.31 8.18
N GLU A 105 5.82 -5.05 9.19
CA GLU A 105 7.06 -5.82 9.15
C GLU A 105 7.09 -6.82 7.99
N HIS A 106 6.00 -7.56 7.80
CA HIS A 106 5.89 -8.51 6.70
C HIS A 106 5.98 -7.84 5.32
N LEU A 107 5.37 -6.66 5.16
CA LEU A 107 5.49 -5.89 3.92
C LEU A 107 6.92 -5.35 3.74
N LEU A 108 7.55 -4.85 4.81
CA LEU A 108 8.91 -4.31 4.76
C LEU A 108 9.89 -5.36 4.26
N ASP A 109 9.77 -6.61 4.72
CA ASP A 109 10.62 -7.69 4.25
C ASP A 109 10.45 -7.96 2.75
N THR A 110 9.21 -7.92 2.24
CA THR A 110 8.97 -8.04 0.79
C THR A 110 9.62 -6.89 0.02
N VAL A 111 9.41 -5.65 0.47
CA VAL A 111 9.89 -4.46 -0.25
C VAL A 111 11.41 -4.32 -0.17
N ARG A 112 12.06 -4.83 0.89
CA ARG A 112 13.52 -4.88 0.97
C ARG A 112 14.16 -5.78 -0.09
N LEU A 113 13.46 -6.84 -0.52
CA LEU A 113 13.95 -7.71 -1.59
C LEU A 113 13.92 -7.00 -2.95
N ASP A 114 12.89 -6.19 -3.19
CA ASP A 114 12.70 -5.48 -4.47
C ASP A 114 13.49 -4.16 -4.53
N HIS A 115 13.57 -3.45 -3.40
CA HIS A 115 14.12 -2.10 -3.29
C HIS A 115 15.07 -1.97 -2.08
N PRO A 116 16.18 -2.73 -2.03
CA PRO A 116 17.13 -2.68 -0.92
C PRO A 116 17.87 -1.34 -0.81
N LEU A 117 18.04 -0.64 -1.93
CA LEU A 117 18.84 0.58 -2.02
C LEU A 117 17.99 1.75 -2.51
N VAL A 118 17.93 2.80 -1.70
CA VAL A 118 17.22 4.05 -2.01
C VAL A 118 18.13 5.26 -1.87
N THR A 119 17.74 6.38 -2.48
CA THR A 119 18.48 7.65 -2.39
C THR A 119 17.68 8.72 -1.66
N ALA A 120 18.36 9.73 -1.11
CA ALA A 120 17.68 10.91 -0.57
C ALA A 120 16.84 11.61 -1.65
N ASP A 121 15.79 12.29 -1.22
CA ASP A 121 15.00 13.14 -2.11
C ASP A 121 15.87 14.30 -2.61
N ARG A 122 15.69 14.67 -3.88
CA ARG A 122 16.31 15.89 -4.41
C ARG A 122 15.38 17.06 -4.06
N GLY A 123 15.85 17.93 -3.18
CA GLY A 123 15.17 19.19 -2.84
C GLY A 123 15.13 20.17 -4.00
#